data_AF-A0A2R8F037-F1
#
_entry.id   AF-A0A2R8F037-F1
#
_cell.length_a   1.000
_cell.length_b   1.000
_cell.length_c   1.000
_cell.angle_alpha   90.00
_cell.angle_beta   90.00
_cell.angle_gamma   90.00
#
_symmetry.space_group_name_H-M   'P 1'
#
loop_
_entity.id
_entity.type
_entity.pdbx_description
1 polymer ?
#
loop_
_entity_poly.entity_id
_entity_poly.type
_entity_poly.pdbx_seq_one_letter_code
_entity_poly.pdbx_strand_id
1 'polypeptide(L)'
;MVNKPKILTDERFEHAVNFVLSHEGGYSDDPDDDGGETKFGISKRSYPHVDVDALTVEQAKNIYKCDFWEPQLYKDIKDVNFATKVFDLAVNMGSNWAHRLVQRALKSTGQDIAEDGF
;
A
#
# COMPACT_ATOMS: atom_id res chain seq x y z
N MET A 1 -19.35 -8.15 -32.57
CA MET A 1 -19.27 -7.63 -31.19
C MET A 1 -17.80 -7.52 -30.84
N VAL A 2 -17.29 -6.32 -30.59
CA VAL A 2 -15.87 -6.11 -30.23
C VAL A 2 -15.71 -6.56 -28.78
N ASN A 3 -14.92 -7.61 -28.56
CA ASN A 3 -14.57 -8.09 -27.24
C ASN A 3 -13.64 -7.04 -26.61
N LYS A 4 -14.18 -6.19 -25.74
CA LYS A 4 -13.33 -5.31 -24.91
C LYS A 4 -12.43 -6.21 -24.05
N PRO A 5 -11.13 -5.94 -23.96
CA PRO A 5 -10.27 -6.72 -23.07
C PRO A 5 -10.83 -6.63 -21.65
N LYS A 6 -11.10 -7.79 -21.06
CA LYS A 6 -11.46 -7.90 -19.65
C LYS A 6 -10.20 -7.50 -18.89
N ILE A 7 -10.17 -6.28 -18.36
CA ILE A 7 -9.14 -5.92 -17.38
C ILE A 7 -9.37 -6.90 -16.23
N LEU A 8 -8.45 -7.85 -16.02
CA LEU A 8 -8.50 -8.70 -14.85
C LEU A 8 -8.18 -7.79 -13.66
N THR A 9 -9.24 -7.33 -13.00
CA THR A 9 -9.13 -6.64 -11.73
C THR A 9 -8.57 -7.64 -10.72
N ASP A 10 -7.49 -7.27 -10.04
CA ASP A 10 -6.97 -8.07 -8.92
C ASP A 10 -7.91 -7.86 -7.73
N GLU A 11 -8.85 -8.78 -7.51
CA GLU A 11 -9.85 -8.67 -6.45
C GLU A 11 -9.24 -8.59 -5.05
N ARG A 12 -8.04 -9.16 -4.85
CA ARG A 12 -7.32 -9.06 -3.57
C ARG A 12 -6.72 -7.68 -3.40
N PHE A 13 -6.18 -7.09 -4.47
CA PHE A 13 -5.75 -5.70 -4.45
C PHE A 13 -6.92 -4.77 -4.10
N GLU A 14 -8.06 -4.93 -4.77
CA GLU A 14 -9.24 -4.10 -4.51
C GLU A 14 -9.70 -4.22 -3.06
N HIS A 15 -9.71 -5.42 -2.50
CA HIS A 15 -10.01 -5.62 -1.09
C HIS A 15 -9.01 -4.87 -0.18
N ALA A 16 -7.71 -5.08 -0.39
CA ALA A 16 -6.66 -4.51 0.45
C ALA A 16 -6.59 -2.98 0.35
N VAL A 17 -6.69 -2.41 -0.86
CA VAL A 17 -6.61 -0.97 -1.06
C VAL A 17 -7.83 -0.24 -0.53
N ASN A 18 -9.02 -0.80 -0.66
CA ASN A 18 -10.21 -0.21 -0.06
C ASN A 18 -10.14 -0.26 1.48
N PHE A 19 -9.54 -1.31 2.06
CA PHE A 19 -9.27 -1.37 3.49
C PHE A 19 -8.33 -0.23 3.93
N VAL A 20 -7.17 -0.07 3.29
CA VAL A 20 -6.21 1.00 3.61
C VAL A 20 -6.85 2.38 3.47
N LEU A 21 -7.51 2.64 2.34
CA LEU A 21 -8.17 3.92 2.08
C LEU A 21 -9.30 4.24 3.07
N SER A 22 -9.97 3.23 3.64
CA SER A 22 -11.04 3.44 4.63
C SER A 22 -10.51 3.91 5.99
N HIS A 23 -9.25 3.64 6.33
CA HIS A 23 -8.63 4.09 7.57
C HIS A 23 -8.01 5.50 7.44
N GLU A 24 -7.66 5.91 6.22
CA GLU A 24 -6.97 7.19 5.91
C GLU A 24 -7.86 8.22 5.17
N GLY A 25 -9.17 7.98 5.06
CA GLY A 25 -10.08 8.69 4.15
C GLY A 25 -10.45 10.15 4.50
N GLY A 26 -9.69 10.84 5.34
CA GLY A 26 -9.85 12.27 5.61
C GLY A 26 -8.75 13.09 4.93
N TYR A 27 -9.10 14.21 4.30
CA TYR A 27 -8.10 15.24 3.96
C TYR A 27 -7.58 15.85 5.27
N SER A 28 -6.26 15.85 5.46
CA SER A 28 -5.60 16.52 6.58
C SER A 28 -4.54 17.47 6.01
N ASP A 29 -4.77 18.76 6.19
CA ASP A 29 -3.80 19.83 5.97
C ASP A 29 -3.49 20.43 7.34
N ASP A 30 -2.58 19.78 8.07
CA ASP A 30 -2.10 20.29 9.34
C ASP A 30 -0.84 21.14 9.08
N PRO A 31 -0.88 22.47 9.31
CA PRO A 31 0.24 23.37 9.03
C PRO A 31 1.47 23.12 9.92
N ASP A 32 1.34 22.37 11.01
CA ASP A 32 2.46 21.93 11.85
C ASP A 32 3.00 20.54 11.44
N ASP A 33 2.42 19.90 10.41
CA ASP A 33 2.83 18.59 9.93
C ASP A 33 3.90 18.69 8.84
N ASP A 34 5.04 18.05 9.12
CA ASP A 34 6.24 18.05 8.30
C ASP A 34 5.99 17.54 6.85
N GLY A 35 4.92 16.76 6.64
CA GLY A 35 4.56 16.13 5.36
C GLY A 35 3.97 17.07 4.29
N GLY A 36 3.42 18.22 4.68
CA GLY A 36 2.62 19.09 3.81
C GLY A 36 1.30 18.44 3.36
N GLU A 37 0.67 18.97 2.31
CA GLU A 37 -0.60 18.47 1.75
C GLU A 37 -0.59 16.94 1.63
N THR A 38 -1.57 16.29 2.28
CA THR A 38 -1.72 14.84 2.28
C THR A 38 -3.17 14.45 2.04
N LYS A 39 -3.39 13.51 1.11
CA LYS A 39 -4.72 12.95 0.80
C LYS A 39 -4.59 11.47 0.50
N PHE A 40 -5.44 10.65 1.11
CA PHE A 40 -5.39 9.18 0.97
C PHE A 40 -4.01 8.59 1.32
N GLY A 41 -3.33 9.12 2.35
CA GLY A 41 -1.97 8.70 2.74
C GLY A 41 -0.85 9.12 1.78
N ILE A 42 -1.18 9.77 0.67
CA ILE A 42 -0.22 10.25 -0.33
C ILE A 42 0.12 11.70 0.01
N SER A 43 1.32 11.92 0.56
CA SER A 43 1.83 13.24 0.92
C SER A 43 2.63 13.87 -0.22
N LYS A 44 2.59 15.21 -0.32
CA LYS A 44 3.41 15.96 -1.28
C LYS A 44 4.90 15.74 -1.08
N ARG A 45 5.35 15.52 0.17
CA ARG A 45 6.74 15.18 0.50
C ARG A 45 7.17 13.87 -0.18
N SER A 46 6.36 12.81 -0.08
CA SER A 46 6.69 11.51 -0.69
C SER A 46 6.45 11.51 -2.20
N TYR A 47 5.47 12.29 -2.67
CA TYR A 47 5.04 12.36 -4.06
C TYR A 47 5.04 13.80 -4.59
N PRO A 48 6.22 14.41 -4.81
CA PRO A 48 6.34 15.84 -5.15
C PRO A 48 5.69 16.21 -6.49
N HIS A 49 5.51 15.23 -7.39
CA HIS A 49 4.90 15.43 -8.70
C HIS A 49 3.38 15.23 -8.72
N VAL A 50 2.80 14.73 -7.63
CA VAL A 50 1.35 14.52 -7.52
C VAL A 50 0.70 15.83 -7.08
N ASP A 51 -0.37 16.21 -7.77
CA ASP A 51 -1.31 17.23 -7.30
C ASP A 51 -2.21 16.58 -6.24
N VAL A 52 -1.88 16.81 -4.97
CA VAL A 52 -2.49 16.11 -3.83
C VAL A 52 -3.94 16.57 -3.64
N ASP A 53 -4.22 17.86 -3.83
CA ASP A 53 -5.57 18.42 -3.73
C ASP A 53 -6.51 17.79 -4.78
N ALA A 54 -6.06 17.74 -6.04
CA ALA A 54 -6.81 17.16 -7.15
C ALA A 54 -6.78 15.62 -7.21
N LEU A 55 -6.06 14.95 -6.29
CA LEU A 55 -5.89 13.50 -6.31
C LEU A 55 -7.24 12.78 -6.15
N THR A 56 -7.53 11.88 -7.08
CA THR A 56 -8.71 11.01 -7.06
C THR A 56 -8.40 9.68 -6.38
N VAL A 57 -9.43 8.99 -5.87
CA VAL A 57 -9.29 7.64 -5.32
C VAL A 57 -8.65 6.67 -6.32
N GLU A 58 -9.02 6.77 -7.60
CA GLU A 58 -8.49 5.88 -8.65
C GLU A 58 -7.00 6.14 -8.90
N GLN A 59 -6.56 7.39 -8.85
CA GLN A 59 -5.13 7.72 -8.94
C GLN A 59 -4.37 7.22 -7.70
N ALA A 60 -4.92 7.38 -6.50
CA ALA A 60 -4.33 6.85 -5.27
C ALA A 60 -4.20 5.32 -5.32
N LYS A 61 -5.24 4.61 -5.79
CA LYS A 61 -5.17 3.16 -6.04
C LYS A 61 -4.05 2.80 -7.00
N ASN A 62 -3.92 3.51 -8.12
CA ASN A 62 -2.85 3.25 -9.08
C ASN A 62 -1.45 3.45 -8.46
N ILE A 63 -1.26 4.49 -7.65
CA ILE A 63 0.00 4.71 -6.90
C ILE A 63 0.28 3.51 -5.99
N TYR A 64 -0.67 3.12 -5.15
CA TYR A 64 -0.50 1.96 -4.27
C TYR A 64 -0.21 0.66 -5.02
N LYS A 65 -0.87 0.45 -6.15
CA LYS A 65 -0.65 -0.73 -6.97
C LYS A 65 0.76 -0.79 -7.53
N CYS A 66 1.22 0.33 -8.10
CA CYS A 66 2.51 0.44 -8.79
C CYS A 66 3.70 0.53 -7.85
N ASP A 67 3.54 1.09 -6.65
CA ASP A 67 4.67 1.34 -5.74
C ASP A 67 4.79 0.31 -4.62
N PHE A 68 3.67 -0.31 -4.24
CA PHE A 68 3.62 -1.28 -3.15
C PHE A 68 3.16 -2.66 -3.63
N TRP A 69 1.92 -2.78 -4.13
CA TRP A 69 1.29 -4.08 -4.31
C TRP A 69 2.03 -5.01 -5.29
N GLU A 70 2.43 -4.49 -6.45
CA GLU A 70 3.13 -5.27 -7.46
C GLU A 70 4.64 -5.41 -7.18
N PRO A 71 5.42 -4.35 -6.89
CA PRO A 71 6.86 -4.48 -6.71
C PRO A 71 7.26 -5.24 -5.45
N GLN A 72 6.46 -5.15 -4.39
CA GLN A 72 6.72 -5.83 -3.12
C GLN A 72 6.10 -7.24 -3.06
N LEU A 73 5.57 -7.73 -4.19
CA LEU A 73 5.02 -9.08 -4.35
C LEU A 73 3.83 -9.40 -3.43
N TYR A 74 3.11 -8.39 -2.94
CA TYR A 74 1.92 -8.62 -2.10
C TYR A 74 0.81 -9.34 -2.86
N LYS A 75 0.74 -9.16 -4.18
CA LYS A 75 -0.11 -9.96 -5.08
C LYS A 75 0.14 -11.48 -5.00
N ASP A 76 1.34 -11.90 -4.61
CA ASP A 76 1.72 -13.32 -4.55
C ASP A 76 1.37 -13.95 -3.19
N ILE A 77 1.01 -13.13 -2.19
CA ILE A 77 0.50 -13.59 -0.91
C ILE A 77 -0.93 -14.12 -1.10
N LYS A 78 -1.11 -15.43 -0.88
CA LYS A 78 -2.38 -16.12 -1.16
C LYS A 78 -3.50 -15.72 -0.21
N ASP A 79 -3.20 -15.56 1.07
CA ASP A 79 -4.16 -15.13 2.08
C ASP A 79 -4.40 -13.62 1.97
N VAL A 80 -5.62 -13.22 1.61
CA VAL A 80 -5.95 -11.80 1.38
C VAL A 80 -5.88 -10.97 2.65
N ASN A 81 -6.20 -11.53 3.83
CA ASN A 81 -6.15 -10.79 5.09
C ASN A 81 -4.70 -10.54 5.48
N PHE A 82 -3.84 -11.55 5.30
CA PHE A 82 -2.41 -11.40 5.52
C PHE A 82 -1.79 -10.41 4.53
N ALA A 83 -2.10 -10.53 3.24
CA ALA A 83 -1.65 -9.58 2.21
C ALA A 83 -2.08 -8.14 2.54
N THR A 84 -3.35 -7.97 2.94
CA THR A 84 -3.90 -6.68 3.38
C THR A 84 -3.13 -6.14 4.58
N LYS A 85 -2.79 -6.97 5.56
CA LYS A 85 -2.08 -6.50 6.75
C LYS A 85 -0.63 -6.12 6.47
N VAL A 86 0.07 -6.89 5.63
CA VAL A 86 1.44 -6.54 5.22
C VAL A 86 1.44 -5.25 4.39
N PHE A 87 0.47 -5.10 3.49
CA PHE A 87 0.30 -3.89 2.69
C PHE A 87 -0.02 -2.66 3.56
N ASP A 88 -0.96 -2.77 4.49
CA ASP A 88 -1.31 -1.74 5.49
C ASP A 88 -0.07 -1.30 6.30
N LEU A 89 0.71 -2.25 6.80
CA LEU A 89 1.98 -1.95 7.48
C LEU A 89 2.94 -1.21 6.55
N ALA A 90 3.13 -1.69 5.32
CA ALA A 90 4.07 -1.10 4.38
C ALA A 90 3.73 0.34 4.02
N VAL A 91 2.44 0.67 3.85
CA VAL A 91 1.98 2.04 3.62
C VAL A 91 2.27 2.94 4.83
N ASN A 92 2.00 2.46 6.04
CA ASN A 92 2.15 3.27 7.26
C ASN A 92 3.60 3.48 7.72
N MET A 93 4.47 2.47 7.60
CA MET A 93 5.84 2.51 8.15
C MET A 93 6.95 2.23 7.13
N GLY A 94 6.60 2.11 5.85
CA GLY A 94 7.52 1.73 4.77
C GLY A 94 7.72 0.22 4.68
N SER A 95 7.85 -0.27 3.44
CA SER A 95 7.92 -1.70 3.12
C SER A 95 9.07 -2.43 3.84
N ASN A 96 10.26 -1.81 3.96
CA ASN A 96 11.40 -2.47 4.60
C ASN A 96 11.11 -2.83 6.07
N TRP A 97 10.49 -1.92 6.84
CA TRP A 97 10.14 -2.17 8.23
C TRP A 97 8.99 -3.16 8.37
N ALA A 98 7.97 -3.05 7.51
CA ALA A 98 6.88 -4.01 7.46
C ALA A 98 7.38 -5.44 7.19
N HIS A 99 8.30 -5.60 6.23
CA HIS A 99 8.89 -6.89 5.88
C HIS A 99 9.72 -7.45 7.03
N ARG A 100 10.56 -6.64 7.68
CA ARG A 100 11.32 -7.07 8.87
C ARG A 100 10.41 -7.56 9.99
N LEU A 101 9.26 -6.92 10.21
CA LEU A 101 8.30 -7.35 11.21
C LEU A 101 7.71 -8.74 10.87
N VAL A 102 7.34 -8.95 9.60
CA VAL A 102 6.85 -10.25 9.12
C VAL A 102 7.93 -11.32 9.21
N GLN A 103 9.15 -11.02 8.75
CA GLN A 103 10.29 -11.93 8.81
C GLN A 103 10.59 -12.32 10.27
N ARG A 104 10.59 -11.36 11.21
CA ARG A 104 10.76 -11.63 12.64
C ARG A 104 9.67 -12.55 13.19
N ALA A 105 8.41 -12.34 12.81
CA ALA A 105 7.31 -13.21 13.20
C ALA A 105 7.52 -14.64 12.67
N LEU A 106 7.93 -14.80 11.41
CA LEU A 106 8.23 -16.11 10.84
C LEU A 106 9.41 -16.80 11.54
N LYS A 107 10.50 -16.08 11.83
CA LYS A 107 11.63 -16.60 12.61
C LYS A 107 11.20 -17.11 13.98
N SER A 108 10.26 -16.44 14.65
CA SER A 108 9.72 -16.88 15.94
C SER A 108 9.00 -18.23 15.89
N THR A 109 8.61 -18.68 14.68
CA THR A 109 8.03 -20.01 14.44
C THR A 109 9.05 -21.07 14.04
N GLY A 110 10.35 -20.74 14.07
CA GLY A 110 11.45 -21.66 13.75
C GLY A 110 11.87 -21.66 12.28
N GLN A 111 11.36 -20.75 11.46
CA GLN A 111 11.80 -20.59 10.06
C GLN A 111 13.22 -19.97 10.02
N ASP A 112 14.10 -20.56 9.22
CA ASP A 112 15.44 -20.02 8.97
C ASP A 112 15.40 -19.02 7.81
N ILE A 113 15.07 -17.77 8.13
CA ILE A 113 15.06 -16.65 7.18
C ILE A 113 15.83 -15.46 7.74
N ALA A 114 16.37 -14.63 6.86
CA ALA A 114 17.00 -13.37 7.22
C ALA A 114 15.94 -12.34 7.66
N GLU A 115 16.35 -11.40 8.52
CA GLU A 115 15.54 -10.22 8.88
C GLU A 115 16.17 -8.97 8.23
N ASP A 116 16.10 -8.89 6.91
CA ASP A 116 16.74 -7.87 6.07
C ASP A 116 15.75 -6.90 5.41
N GLY A 117 14.46 -7.26 5.38
CA GLY A 117 13.37 -6.48 4.83
C GLY A 117 13.14 -6.65 3.33
N PHE A 118 13.60 -7.75 2.72
CA PHE A 118 13.36 -8.13 1.32
C PHE A 118 12.56 -9.44 1.18
#